data_AF-A0A522FBZ8-F1
#
_entry.id   AF-A0A522FBZ8-F1
#
_cell.length_a   1.000
_cell.length_b   1.000
_cell.length_c   1.000
_cell.angle_alpha   90.00
_cell.angle_beta   90.00
_cell.angle_gamma   90.00
#
_symmetry.space_group_name_H-M   'P 1'
#
loop_
_entity.id
_entity.type
_entity.pdbx_description
1 polymer ?
#
loop_
_entity_poly.entity_id
_entity_poly.type
_entity_poly.pdbx_seq_one_letter_code
_entity_poly.pdbx_strand_id
1 'polypeptide(L)'
;MQKHVQWLGVCLSLFCTLLVSLTLLTRVPLLSSFIEQMNFQIYDQIIRLNWHPYNHIPKVIIIDIDEESIHKEGRWPWRRDRMAELLNKLKQDGVVTIGLDIVMSEEEPNFAKGLQKKLNELPSIPDGADKKFIQTLNQIAPLVDSDQILAQKLSDHTVVLGFLFHNDVNVQKGQLPPPLTDPQGKKLDANAFTSLE
;
A
#
# COMPACT_ATOMS: atom_id res chain seq x y z
N MET A 1 11.32 63.05 8.08
CA MET A 1 11.23 61.97 9.09
C MET A 1 10.61 60.67 8.58
N GLN A 2 9.58 60.67 7.71
CA GLN A 2 8.92 59.43 7.24
C GLN A 2 9.82 58.43 6.47
N LYS A 3 10.80 58.90 5.67
CA LYS A 3 11.70 58.01 4.90
C LYS A 3 12.58 57.11 5.77
N HIS A 4 13.02 57.57 6.94
CA HIS A 4 13.88 56.77 7.83
C HIS A 4 13.10 55.62 8.50
N VAL A 5 11.82 55.83 8.79
CA VAL A 5 10.95 54.79 9.37
C VAL A 5 10.67 53.67 8.36
N GLN A 6 10.49 54.01 7.08
CA GLN A 6 10.30 53.03 6.00
C GLN A 6 11.55 52.17 5.77
N TRP A 7 12.74 52.78 5.76
CA TRP A 7 14.01 52.05 5.62
C TRP A 7 14.31 51.14 6.83
N LEU A 8 13.95 51.57 8.04
CA LEU A 8 14.06 50.72 9.24
C LEU A 8 13.17 49.48 9.16
N GLY A 9 11.92 49.62 8.68
CA GLY A 9 11.01 48.49 8.49
C GLY A 9 11.54 47.48 7.46
N VAL A 10 12.09 47.97 6.34
CA VAL A 10 12.68 47.11 5.31
C VAL A 10 13.90 46.36 5.86
N CYS A 11 14.84 47.04 6.52
CA CYS A 11 16.01 46.38 7.12
C CYS A 11 15.62 45.34 8.17
N LEU A 12 14.59 45.62 8.99
CA LEU A 12 14.10 44.67 10.00
C LEU A 12 13.48 43.43 9.34
N SER A 13 12.67 43.63 8.29
CA SER A 13 12.08 42.51 7.55
C SER A 13 13.15 41.63 6.89
N LEU A 14 14.17 42.23 6.28
CA LEU A 14 15.31 41.53 5.67
C LEU A 14 16.14 40.76 6.69
N PHE A 15 16.34 41.33 7.87
CA PHE A 15 17.04 40.66 8.95
C PHE A 15 16.25 39.45 9.46
N CYS A 16 14.94 39.60 9.66
CA CYS A 16 14.06 38.50 10.08
C CYS A 16 14.00 37.38 9.04
N THR A 17 13.88 37.69 7.74
CA THR A 17 13.86 36.67 6.68
C THR A 17 15.20 35.96 6.56
N LEU A 18 16.32 36.70 6.67
CA LEU A 18 17.67 36.10 6.67
C LEU A 18 17.86 35.17 7.88
N LEU A 19 17.40 35.58 9.06
CA LEU A 19 17.49 34.78 10.28
C LEU A 19 16.67 33.49 10.16
N VAL A 20 15.42 33.57 9.69
CA VAL A 20 14.57 32.40 9.44
C VAL A 20 15.22 31.48 8.40
N SER A 21 15.68 32.03 7.27
CA SER A 21 16.37 31.26 6.23
C SER A 21 17.62 30.56 6.76
N LEU A 22 18.40 31.23 7.61
CA LEU A 22 19.60 30.65 8.22
C LEU A 22 19.23 29.53 9.20
N THR A 23 18.17 29.69 10.01
CA THR A 23 17.70 28.64 10.92
C THR A 23 17.21 27.39 10.17
N LEU A 24 16.53 27.57 9.03
CA LEU A 24 16.08 26.46 8.17
C LEU A 24 17.25 25.73 7.51
N LEU A 25 18.28 26.48 7.05
CA LEU A 25 19.47 25.91 6.41
C LEU A 25 20.39 25.19 7.40
N THR A 26 20.49 25.68 8.64
CA THR A 26 21.44 25.17 9.64
C THR A 26 20.86 24.07 10.55
N ARG A 27 19.57 23.74 10.42
CA ARG A 27 18.86 22.75 11.25
C ARG A 27 19.23 22.86 12.73
N VAL A 28 19.08 24.06 13.29
CA VAL A 28 19.45 24.32 14.70
C VAL A 28 18.63 23.38 15.61
N PRO A 29 19.26 22.41 16.31
CA PRO A 29 18.53 21.31 16.96
C PRO A 29 17.59 21.75 18.09
N LEU A 30 17.89 22.87 18.75
CA LEU A 30 17.11 23.42 19.87
C LEU A 30 15.77 23.99 19.42
N LEU A 31 15.76 24.76 18.33
CA LEU A 31 14.54 25.36 17.76
C LEU A 31 13.65 24.31 17.11
N SER A 32 14.23 23.34 16.39
CA SER A 32 13.47 22.24 15.79
C SER A 32 12.79 21.38 16.86
N SER A 33 13.49 21.07 17.96
CA SER A 33 12.93 20.28 19.06
C SER A 33 11.76 21.00 19.76
N PHE A 34 11.88 22.31 19.95
CA PHE A 34 10.81 23.11 20.57
C PHE A 34 9.57 23.19 19.66
N ILE A 35 9.76 23.41 18.35
CA ILE A 35 8.67 23.44 17.37
C ILE A 35 7.96 22.09 17.31
N GLU A 36 8.70 20.97 17.28
CA GLU A 36 8.11 19.62 17.29
C GLU A 36 7.31 19.36 18.56
N GLN A 37 7.80 19.77 19.74
CA GLN A 37 7.03 19.64 20.98
C GLN A 37 5.73 20.44 20.94
N MET A 38 5.76 21.68 20.42
CA MET A 38 4.55 22.47 20.22
C MET A 38 3.60 21.78 19.22
N ASN A 39 4.14 21.20 18.16
CA ASN A 39 3.37 20.48 17.15
C ASN A 39 2.65 19.27 17.78
N PHE A 40 3.35 18.46 18.57
CA PHE A 40 2.74 17.34 19.30
C PHE A 40 1.65 17.79 20.27
N GLN A 41 1.85 18.91 20.97
CA GLN A 41 0.82 19.46 21.86
C GLN A 41 -0.42 19.93 21.10
N ILE A 42 -0.24 20.62 19.97
CA ILE A 42 -1.34 21.06 19.11
C ILE A 42 -2.09 19.85 18.55
N TYR A 43 -1.36 18.85 18.07
CA TYR A 43 -1.92 17.60 17.54
C TYR A 43 -2.77 16.88 18.59
N ASP A 44 -2.25 16.75 19.82
CA ASP A 44 -2.98 16.21 20.96
C ASP A 44 -4.29 16.97 21.24
N GLN A 45 -4.26 18.30 21.17
CA GLN A 45 -5.46 19.12 21.35
C GLN A 45 -6.46 18.91 20.20
N ILE A 46 -5.97 18.85 18.96
CA ILE A 46 -6.81 18.55 17.79
C ILE A 46 -7.49 17.19 17.96
N ILE A 47 -6.77 16.14 18.38
CA ILE A 47 -7.37 14.82 18.64
C ILE A 47 -8.42 14.91 19.74
N ARG A 48 -8.12 15.55 20.87
CA ARG A 48 -9.06 15.66 22.00
C ARG A 48 -10.33 16.41 21.61
N LEU A 49 -10.20 17.51 20.87
CA LEU A 49 -11.33 18.32 20.41
C LEU A 49 -12.15 17.62 19.33
N ASN A 50 -11.52 16.83 18.47
CA ASN A 50 -12.19 16.04 17.43
C ASN A 50 -12.58 14.63 17.90
N TRP A 51 -12.41 14.30 19.18
CA TRP A 51 -12.83 13.02 19.74
C TRP A 51 -14.35 12.97 19.79
N HIS A 52 -14.95 12.37 18.77
CA HIS A 52 -16.36 12.06 18.75
C HIS A 52 -16.55 10.65 19.28
N PRO A 53 -17.23 10.45 20.44
CA PRO A 53 -17.57 9.11 20.88
C PRO A 53 -18.48 8.48 19.83
N TYR A 54 -17.96 7.49 19.11
CA TYR A 54 -18.80 6.68 18.23
C TYR A 54 -19.81 5.95 19.11
N ASN A 55 -21.10 6.23 18.91
CA ASN A 55 -22.19 5.56 19.65
C ASN A 55 -22.19 4.03 19.44
N HIS A 56 -21.51 3.55 18.39
CA HIS A 56 -21.28 2.13 18.12
C HIS A 56 -19.83 1.93 17.72
N ILE A 57 -19.06 1.24 18.56
CA ILE A 57 -17.72 0.77 18.20
C ILE A 57 -17.93 -0.47 17.32
N PRO A 58 -17.45 -0.48 16.06
CA PRO A 58 -17.53 -1.67 15.23
C PRO A 58 -16.76 -2.82 15.88
N LYS A 59 -17.26 -4.05 15.76
CA LYS A 59 -16.56 -5.23 16.25
C LYS A 59 -15.32 -5.48 15.40
N VAL A 60 -14.16 -5.15 15.94
CA VAL A 60 -12.86 -5.41 15.30
C VAL A 60 -12.33 -6.76 15.77
N ILE A 61 -11.88 -7.57 14.82
CA ILE A 61 -11.23 -8.87 15.07
C ILE A 61 -9.85 -8.80 14.43
N ILE A 62 -8.82 -9.10 15.21
CA ILE A 62 -7.45 -9.21 14.73
C ILE A 62 -7.15 -10.69 14.50
N ILE A 63 -6.68 -11.02 13.31
CA ILE A 63 -6.29 -12.38 12.93
C ILE A 63 -4.78 -12.36 12.79
N ASP A 64 -4.09 -13.05 13.69
CA ASP A 64 -2.64 -13.15 13.68
C ASP A 64 -2.18 -14.43 12.96
N ILE A 65 -0.94 -14.42 12.47
CA ILE A 65 -0.26 -15.58 11.89
C ILE A 65 0.76 -16.06 12.91
N ASP A 66 0.33 -16.94 13.79
CA ASP A 66 1.16 -17.52 14.86
C ASP A 66 1.81 -18.85 14.44
N GLU A 67 2.68 -19.36 15.31
CA GLU A 67 3.37 -20.64 15.13
C GLU A 67 2.38 -21.81 15.01
N GLU A 68 1.26 -21.77 15.75
CA GLU A 68 0.22 -22.79 15.68
C GLU A 68 -0.45 -22.83 14.29
N SER A 69 -0.74 -21.65 13.73
CA SER A 69 -1.29 -21.47 12.40
C SER A 69 -0.29 -21.91 11.33
N ILE A 70 0.99 -21.60 11.48
CA ILE A 70 2.05 -22.07 10.57
C ILE A 70 2.20 -23.58 10.63
N HIS A 71 2.11 -24.19 11.81
CA HIS A 71 2.14 -25.65 11.94
C HIS A 71 0.93 -26.33 11.28
N LYS A 72 -0.26 -25.71 11.36
CA LYS A 72 -1.50 -26.26 10.78
C LYS A 72 -1.61 -26.04 9.27
N GLU A 73 -1.34 -24.82 8.83
CA GLU A 73 -1.55 -24.39 7.44
C GLU A 73 -0.30 -24.54 6.57
N GLY A 74 0.86 -24.70 7.19
CA GLY A 74 2.14 -24.84 6.51
C GLY A 74 2.94 -23.53 6.51
N ARG A 75 4.10 -23.60 5.85
CA ARG A 75 5.11 -22.55 5.90
C ARG A 75 4.58 -21.24 5.30
N TRP A 76 4.77 -20.15 6.05
CA TRP A 76 4.58 -18.79 5.56
C TRP A 76 5.69 -18.36 4.57
N PRO A 77 5.41 -17.57 3.52
CA PRO A 77 4.10 -17.10 3.07
C PRO A 77 3.24 -18.22 2.50
N TRP A 78 1.95 -18.22 2.86
CA TRP A 78 1.00 -19.17 2.30
C TRP A 78 0.72 -18.86 0.83
N ARG A 79 0.31 -19.90 0.10
CA ARG A 79 -0.15 -19.77 -1.28
C ARG A 79 -1.41 -18.90 -1.35
N ARG A 80 -1.57 -18.17 -2.46
CA ARG A 80 -2.59 -17.15 -2.66
C ARG A 80 -3.99 -17.76 -2.78
N ASP A 81 -4.10 -19.00 -3.21
CA ASP A 81 -5.35 -19.78 -3.17
C ASP A 81 -5.83 -19.99 -1.72
N ARG A 82 -4.93 -20.32 -0.79
CA ARG A 82 -5.25 -20.42 0.64
C ARG A 82 -5.66 -19.09 1.25
N MET A 83 -4.98 -18.00 0.89
CA MET A 83 -5.40 -16.66 1.29
C MET A 83 -6.80 -16.32 0.77
N ALA A 84 -7.12 -16.73 -0.47
CA ALA A 84 -8.43 -16.52 -1.07
C ALA A 84 -9.54 -17.29 -0.34
N GLU A 85 -9.26 -18.52 0.11
CA GLU A 85 -10.17 -19.30 0.95
C GLU A 85 -10.42 -18.62 2.30
N LEU A 86 -9.38 -18.10 2.96
CA LEU A 86 -9.51 -17.35 4.21
C LEU A 86 -10.41 -16.13 4.01
N LEU A 87 -10.15 -15.30 2.99
CA LEU A 87 -11.00 -14.14 2.68
C LEU A 87 -12.46 -14.53 2.42
N ASN A 88 -12.67 -15.63 1.72
CA ASN A 88 -14.02 -16.13 1.43
C ASN A 88 -14.75 -16.59 2.70
N LYS A 89 -14.06 -17.23 3.66
CA LYS A 89 -14.63 -17.59 4.96
C LYS A 89 -15.01 -16.36 5.78
N LEU A 90 -14.11 -15.37 5.87
CA LEU A 90 -14.39 -14.11 6.58
C LEU A 90 -15.60 -13.38 6.00
N LYS A 91 -15.73 -13.38 4.68
CA LYS A 91 -16.91 -12.84 3.99
C LYS A 91 -18.18 -13.62 4.35
N GLN A 92 -18.13 -14.95 4.36
CA GLN A 92 -19.28 -15.79 4.74
C GLN A 92 -19.70 -15.57 6.20
N ASP A 93 -18.76 -15.26 7.08
CA ASP A 93 -19.00 -14.94 8.48
C ASP A 93 -19.53 -13.50 8.70
N GLY A 94 -19.74 -12.73 7.63
CA GLY A 94 -20.36 -11.40 7.68
C GLY A 94 -19.40 -10.25 7.98
N VAL A 95 -18.09 -10.44 7.81
CA VAL A 95 -17.11 -9.35 7.93
C VAL A 95 -17.36 -8.32 6.83
N VAL A 96 -17.52 -7.05 7.17
CA VAL A 96 -17.87 -5.97 6.22
C VAL A 96 -16.63 -5.36 5.55
N THR A 97 -15.48 -5.36 6.22
CA THR A 97 -14.22 -4.82 5.69
C THR A 97 -13.06 -5.63 6.21
N ILE A 98 -12.12 -5.96 5.31
CA ILE A 98 -10.92 -6.73 5.64
C ILE A 98 -9.71 -5.84 5.39
N GLY A 99 -8.89 -5.61 6.42
CA GLY A 99 -7.57 -5.00 6.27
C GLY A 99 -6.50 -6.08 6.20
N LEU A 100 -5.64 -6.05 5.19
CA LEU A 100 -4.51 -6.95 5.05
C LEU A 100 -3.20 -6.19 5.27
N ASP A 101 -2.54 -6.43 6.41
CA ASP A 101 -1.20 -5.92 6.70
C ASP A 101 -0.12 -6.88 6.17
N ILE A 102 -0.22 -7.23 4.89
CA ILE A 102 0.70 -8.14 4.19
C ILE A 102 0.99 -7.54 2.82
N VAL A 103 2.26 -7.34 2.51
CA VAL A 103 2.70 -6.85 1.20
C VAL A 103 2.97 -8.01 0.24
N MET A 104 2.43 -7.92 -0.97
CA MET A 104 2.52 -8.93 -2.02
C MET A 104 3.29 -8.38 -3.23
N SER A 105 4.61 -8.24 -3.11
CA SER A 105 5.43 -7.53 -4.11
C SER A 105 5.83 -8.35 -5.34
N GLU A 106 5.58 -9.66 -5.33
CA GLU A 106 6.01 -10.58 -6.38
C GLU A 106 4.83 -11.46 -6.80
N GLU A 107 4.83 -11.85 -8.08
CA GLU A 107 3.86 -12.79 -8.64
C GLU A 107 4.07 -14.19 -8.04
N GLU A 108 2.97 -14.90 -7.73
CA GLU A 108 3.06 -16.32 -7.39
C GLU A 108 3.27 -17.13 -8.69
N PRO A 109 4.32 -17.96 -8.77
CA PRO A 109 4.59 -18.73 -9.97
C PRO A 109 3.48 -19.76 -10.22
N ASN A 110 2.89 -19.70 -11.41
CA ASN A 110 1.91 -20.69 -11.85
C ASN A 110 2.61 -22.02 -12.18
N PHE A 111 2.31 -23.07 -11.40
CA PHE A 111 2.96 -24.37 -11.53
C PHE A 111 2.77 -25.02 -12.91
N ALA A 112 1.61 -24.88 -13.54
CA ALA A 112 1.35 -25.46 -14.87
C ALA A 112 2.21 -24.78 -15.95
N LYS A 113 2.34 -23.44 -15.90
CA LYS A 113 3.24 -22.67 -16.78
C LYS A 113 4.70 -23.01 -16.50
N GLY A 114 5.08 -23.18 -15.24
CA GLY A 114 6.42 -23.57 -14.82
C GLY A 114 6.82 -24.96 -15.35
N LEU A 115 5.91 -25.94 -15.25
CA LEU A 115 6.14 -27.28 -15.78
C LEU A 115 6.23 -27.29 -17.30
N GLN A 116 5.36 -26.54 -17.98
CA GLN A 116 5.45 -26.36 -19.44
C GLN A 116 6.80 -25.78 -19.86
N LYS A 117 7.29 -24.73 -19.18
CA LYS A 117 8.59 -24.14 -19.45
C LYS A 117 9.72 -25.16 -19.28
N LYS A 118 9.70 -25.92 -18.19
CA LYS A 118 10.70 -26.97 -17.95
C LYS A 118 10.66 -28.10 -18.98
N LEU A 119 9.48 -28.48 -19.46
CA LEU A 119 9.36 -29.49 -20.51
C LEU A 119 9.95 -29.01 -21.84
N ASN A 120 9.76 -27.74 -22.20
CA ASN A 120 10.34 -27.15 -23.40
C ASN A 120 11.87 -27.00 -23.34
N GLU A 121 12.45 -26.97 -22.14
CA GLU A 121 13.90 -26.89 -21.91
C GLU A 121 14.59 -28.27 -21.97
N LEU A 122 13.84 -29.38 -22.01
CA LEU A 122 14.43 -30.72 -22.05
C LEU A 122 15.01 -31.04 -23.44
N PRO A 123 16.21 -31.63 -23.52
CA PRO A 123 16.88 -31.96 -24.80
C PRO A 123 16.15 -33.06 -25.58
N SER A 124 15.43 -33.94 -24.88
CA SER A 124 14.58 -34.97 -25.45
C SER A 124 13.30 -35.03 -24.63
N ILE A 125 12.15 -34.82 -25.27
CA ILE A 125 10.86 -35.03 -24.64
C ILE A 125 10.72 -36.54 -24.37
N PRO A 126 10.48 -36.98 -23.12
CA PRO A 126 10.29 -38.40 -22.82
C PRO A 126 9.16 -38.98 -23.68
N ASP A 127 9.33 -40.20 -24.19
CA ASP A 127 8.29 -40.90 -24.96
C ASP A 127 6.98 -40.92 -24.15
N GLY A 128 5.98 -40.16 -24.59
CA GLY A 128 4.67 -39.99 -23.92
C GLY A 128 4.36 -38.59 -23.40
N ALA A 129 5.30 -37.64 -23.39
CA ALA A 129 5.01 -36.22 -23.21
C ALA A 129 4.48 -35.63 -24.54
N ASP A 130 3.33 -36.14 -24.96
CA ASP A 130 2.68 -35.79 -26.20
C ASP A 130 2.27 -34.31 -26.24
N LYS A 131 2.05 -33.77 -27.44
CA LYS A 131 1.36 -32.48 -27.64
C LYS A 131 0.08 -32.37 -26.81
N LYS A 132 -0.58 -33.51 -26.55
CA LYS A 132 -1.75 -33.64 -25.69
C LYS A 132 -1.47 -33.25 -24.23
N PHE A 133 -0.33 -33.64 -23.67
CA PHE A 133 0.04 -33.27 -22.29
C PHE A 133 0.27 -31.76 -22.18
N ILE A 134 1.01 -31.16 -23.12
CA ILE A 134 1.18 -29.70 -23.18
C ILE A 134 -0.16 -28.97 -23.33
N GLN A 135 -1.07 -29.50 -24.16
CA GLN A 135 -2.41 -28.95 -24.31
C GLN A 135 -3.23 -29.02 -23.00
N THR A 136 -3.13 -30.13 -22.26
CA THR A 136 -3.75 -30.26 -20.94
C THR A 136 -3.18 -29.25 -19.95
N LEU A 137 -1.85 -29.03 -19.94
CA LEU A 137 -1.24 -28.01 -19.08
C LEU A 137 -1.76 -26.60 -19.40
N ASN A 138 -1.96 -26.28 -20.68
CA ASN A 138 -2.55 -25.00 -21.08
C ASN A 138 -4.00 -24.82 -20.60
N GLN A 139 -4.78 -25.90 -20.53
CA GLN A 139 -6.15 -25.87 -20.03
C GLN A 139 -6.21 -25.75 -18.50
N ILE A 140 -5.26 -26.37 -17.80
CA ILE A 140 -5.19 -26.33 -16.33
C ILE A 140 -4.58 -25.02 -15.84
N ALA A 141 -3.67 -24.39 -16.59
CA ALA A 141 -2.95 -23.20 -16.15
C ALA A 141 -3.85 -22.08 -15.59
N PRO A 142 -4.97 -21.70 -16.23
CA PRO A 142 -5.88 -20.70 -15.67
C PRO A 142 -6.60 -21.17 -14.39
N LEU A 143 -6.81 -22.48 -14.22
CA LEU A 143 -7.53 -23.06 -13.08
C LEU A 143 -6.67 -23.15 -11.81
N VAL A 144 -5.36 -23.18 -11.96
CA VAL A 144 -4.38 -23.29 -10.85
C VAL A 144 -3.61 -21.98 -10.63
N ASP A 145 -4.09 -20.88 -11.21
CA ASP A 145 -3.47 -19.57 -11.06
C ASP A 145 -3.88 -18.95 -9.72
N SER A 146 -3.09 -19.22 -8.66
CA SER A 146 -3.36 -18.78 -7.29
C SER A 146 -3.54 -17.25 -7.18
N ASP A 147 -2.75 -16.48 -7.94
CA ASP A 147 -2.82 -15.01 -7.94
C ASP A 147 -4.15 -14.53 -8.52
N GLN A 148 -4.59 -15.11 -9.64
CA GLN A 148 -5.88 -14.78 -10.24
C GLN A 148 -7.05 -15.15 -9.31
N ILE A 149 -6.96 -16.29 -8.64
CA ILE A 149 -7.97 -16.74 -7.67
C ILE A 149 -8.08 -15.73 -6.52
N LEU A 150 -6.95 -15.26 -5.96
CA LEU A 150 -6.96 -14.26 -4.91
C LEU A 150 -7.48 -12.91 -5.42
N ALA A 151 -7.02 -12.44 -6.58
CA ALA A 151 -7.44 -11.18 -7.17
C ALA A 151 -8.97 -11.11 -7.36
N GLN A 152 -9.58 -12.22 -7.78
CA GLN A 152 -11.04 -12.32 -7.88
C GLN A 152 -11.71 -12.14 -6.51
N LYS A 153 -11.22 -12.81 -5.46
CA LYS A 153 -11.77 -12.68 -4.11
C LYS A 153 -11.57 -11.31 -3.49
N LEU A 154 -10.45 -10.65 -3.79
CA LEU A 154 -10.20 -9.26 -3.39
C LEU A 154 -11.21 -8.30 -4.04
N SER A 155 -11.57 -8.54 -5.30
CA SER A 155 -12.53 -7.70 -6.04
C SER A 155 -13.97 -7.91 -5.56
N ASP A 156 -14.29 -9.10 -5.06
CA ASP A 156 -15.63 -9.47 -4.60
C ASP A 156 -16.00 -8.89 -3.22
N HIS A 157 -15.11 -8.14 -2.56
CA HIS A 157 -15.31 -7.64 -1.20
C HIS A 157 -14.57 -6.32 -0.95
N THR A 158 -14.99 -5.55 0.06
CA THR A 158 -14.19 -4.42 0.54
C THR A 158 -12.96 -4.93 1.27
N VAL A 159 -11.83 -4.93 0.58
CA VAL A 159 -10.52 -5.29 1.12
C VAL A 159 -9.56 -4.12 0.96
N VAL A 160 -8.88 -3.76 2.05
CA VAL A 160 -7.82 -2.75 2.07
C VAL A 160 -6.49 -3.48 2.10
N LEU A 161 -5.69 -3.29 1.05
CA LEU A 161 -4.37 -3.90 0.91
C LEU A 161 -3.29 -3.01 1.51
N GLY A 162 -2.30 -3.62 2.16
CA GLY A 162 -1.05 -2.97 2.49
C GLY A 162 -0.30 -2.57 1.22
N PHE A 163 0.18 -1.32 1.18
CA PHE A 163 0.99 -0.80 0.10
C PHE A 163 2.29 -0.22 0.66
N LEU A 164 3.41 -0.51 0.00
CA LEU A 164 4.71 0.00 0.39
C LEU A 164 5.09 1.18 -0.50
N PHE A 165 5.18 2.36 0.09
CA PHE A 165 5.65 3.56 -0.60
C PHE A 165 7.17 3.60 -0.57
N HIS A 166 7.79 3.65 -1.75
CA HIS A 166 9.23 3.78 -1.91
C HIS A 166 9.54 5.16 -2.52
N ASN A 167 10.49 5.88 -1.94
CA ASN A 167 10.96 7.17 -2.47
C ASN A 167 12.12 7.05 -3.46
N ASP A 168 12.56 5.82 -3.78
CA ASP A 168 13.59 5.58 -4.81
C ASP A 168 12.95 5.52 -6.19
N VAL A 169 13.28 6.50 -7.03
CA VAL A 169 12.84 6.60 -8.43
C VAL A 169 13.29 5.43 -9.30
N ASN A 170 14.31 4.68 -8.88
CA ASN A 170 14.82 3.52 -9.62
C ASN A 170 14.05 2.23 -9.31
N VAL A 171 13.25 2.20 -8.23
CA VAL A 171 12.47 1.02 -7.85
C VAL A 171 11.09 1.09 -8.51
N GLN A 172 11.00 0.54 -9.72
CA GLN A 172 9.74 0.38 -10.45
C GLN A 172 9.34 -1.10 -10.47
N LYS A 173 8.66 -1.56 -9.41
CA LYS A 173 8.02 -2.89 -9.37
C LYS A 173 6.50 -2.74 -9.42
N GLY A 174 5.87 -3.55 -10.27
CA GLY A 174 4.42 -3.53 -10.51
C GLY A 174 3.98 -2.49 -11.55
N GLN A 175 2.68 -2.46 -11.83
CA GLN A 175 2.04 -1.42 -12.63
C GLN A 175 0.93 -0.80 -11.78
N LEU A 176 0.94 0.52 -11.65
CA LEU A 176 -0.19 1.20 -11.03
C LEU A 176 -1.43 1.01 -11.90
N PRO A 177 -2.63 0.84 -11.30
CA PRO A 177 -3.86 0.86 -12.06
C PRO A 177 -3.99 2.20 -12.80
N PRO A 178 -4.78 2.25 -13.88
CA PRO A 178 -5.08 3.51 -14.53
C PRO A 178 -5.58 4.52 -13.48
N PRO A 179 -5.17 5.79 -13.58
CA PRO A 179 -5.52 6.79 -12.59
C PRO A 179 -7.04 6.92 -12.49
N LEU A 180 -7.54 7.08 -11.27
CA LEU A 180 -8.96 7.34 -11.03
C LEU A 180 -9.40 8.57 -11.82
N THR A 181 -10.60 8.49 -12.39
CA THR A 181 -11.21 9.59 -13.15
C THR A 181 -12.43 10.13 -12.42
N ASP A 182 -12.70 11.42 -12.60
CA ASP A 182 -13.97 12.02 -12.20
C ASP A 182 -15.14 11.46 -13.07
N PRO A 183 -16.40 11.76 -12.74
CA PRO A 183 -17.56 11.34 -13.53
C PRO A 183 -17.55 11.86 -14.99
N GLN A 184 -16.74 12.87 -15.30
CA GLN A 184 -16.55 13.41 -16.65
C GLN A 184 -15.37 12.76 -17.40
N GLY A 185 -14.71 11.76 -16.80
CA GLY A 185 -13.59 11.01 -17.39
C GLY A 185 -12.24 11.73 -17.32
N LYS A 186 -12.14 12.85 -16.60
CA LYS A 186 -10.86 13.54 -16.37
C LYS A 186 -10.10 12.85 -15.24
N LYS A 187 -8.81 12.61 -15.45
CA LYS A 187 -7.93 12.06 -14.42
C LYS A 187 -7.96 12.95 -13.17
N LEU A 188 -8.20 12.35 -12.02
CA LEU A 188 -8.10 13.01 -10.73
C LEU A 188 -6.62 13.34 -10.50
N ASP A 189 -6.31 14.62 -10.45
CA ASP A 189 -4.98 15.10 -10.09
C ASP A 189 -4.89 15.12 -8.57
N ALA A 190 -4.05 14.24 -7.99
CA ALA A 190 -3.85 14.17 -6.54
C ALA A 190 -3.35 15.52 -5.98
N ASN A 191 -2.62 16.30 -6.79
CA ASN A 191 -2.10 17.61 -6.38
C ASN A 191 -3.17 18.71 -6.39
N ALA A 192 -4.33 18.47 -7.02
CA ALA A 192 -5.44 19.43 -7.03
C ALA A 192 -6.24 19.45 -5.72
N PHE A 193 -6.06 18.44 -4.85
CA PHE A 193 -6.68 18.41 -3.52
C PHE A 193 -5.84 19.12 -2.46
N THR A 194 -4.55 19.33 -2.71
CA THR A 194 -3.62 20.04 -1.83
C THR A 194 -3.64 21.56 -2.01
N SER A 195 -4.44 22.10 -2.94
CA SER A 195 -4.53 23.53 -3.22
C SER A 195 -5.75 24.22 -2.59
N LEU A 196 -6.38 23.60 -1.59
CA LEU A 196 -7.31 24.28 -0.69
C LEU A 196 -6.53 24.89 0.49
N GLU A 197 -5.65 25.85 0.19
CA GLU A 197 -5.18 26.88 1.11
C GLU A 197 -5.28 28.25 0.44
#